data_AF-A0A8D8CD69-F1
#
_entry.id   AF-A0A8D8CD69-F1
#
_cell.length_a   1.000
_cell.length_b   1.000
_cell.length_c   1.000
_cell.angle_alpha   90.00
_cell.angle_beta   90.00
_cell.angle_gamma   90.00
#
_symmetry.space_group_name_H-M   'P 1'
#
loop_
_entity.id
_entity.type
_entity.pdbx_description
1 polymer ?
#
loop_
_entity_poly.entity_id
_entity_poly.type
_entity_poly.pdbx_seq_one_letter_code
_entity_poly.pdbx_strand_id
1 'polypeptide(L)'
;MNLCKFEAGDDLAEMLYDTAKERVKGLKDLCNNVSNENLVDNKKLEHMERMLYEVGSRSHKMFADWLQEKAVNIKSTELVTNHRKRKRDVLDGDEGGSSQASQRSSM
;
A
#
# COMPACT_ATOMS: atom_id res chain seq x y z
N MET A 1 9.57 20.62 13.46
CA MET A 1 8.91 21.38 14.55
C MET A 1 9.98 22.07 15.41
N ASN A 2 10.74 22.99 14.82
CA ASN A 2 11.84 23.67 15.54
C ASN A 2 11.44 25.05 16.08
N LEU A 3 10.29 25.62 15.64
CA LEU A 3 9.83 26.93 16.11
C LEU A 3 9.51 26.95 17.61
N CYS A 4 8.87 25.92 18.14
CA CYS A 4 8.56 25.82 19.58
C CYS A 4 9.80 25.78 20.49
N LYS A 5 11.01 25.59 19.94
CA LYS A 5 12.27 25.60 20.72
C LYS A 5 12.85 27.00 20.89
N PHE A 6 12.39 27.97 20.09
CA PHE A 6 12.91 29.33 20.10
C PHE A 6 12.02 30.32 20.87
N GLU A 7 10.81 29.92 21.23
CA GLU A 7 9.91 30.70 22.07
C GLU A 7 10.08 30.28 23.54
N ALA A 8 10.06 31.24 24.46
CA ALA A 8 10.30 30.98 25.89
C ALA A 8 9.07 30.43 26.64
N GLY A 9 7.97 30.16 25.93
CA GLY A 9 6.70 29.68 26.49
C GLY A 9 6.15 28.49 25.70
N ASP A 10 5.30 27.69 26.38
CA ASP A 10 4.72 26.46 25.82
C ASP A 10 3.41 26.71 25.05
N ASP A 11 2.89 27.93 25.03
CA ASP A 11 1.58 28.29 24.46
C ASP A 11 1.42 27.84 22.99
N LEU A 12 2.46 28.03 22.16
CA LEU A 12 2.45 27.59 20.76
C LEU A 12 2.43 26.06 20.65
N ALA A 13 3.18 25.37 21.51
CA ALA A 13 3.22 23.91 21.51
C ALA A 13 1.88 23.32 21.95
N GLU A 14 1.26 23.90 22.98
CA GLU A 14 -0.07 23.53 23.47
C GLU A 14 -1.14 23.75 22.39
N MET A 15 -1.14 24.93 21.74
CA MET A 15 -2.07 25.24 20.64
C MET A 15 -1.94 24.25 19.47
N LEU A 16 -0.71 23.91 19.08
CA LEU A 16 -0.45 22.94 18.00
C LEU A 16 -0.92 21.54 18.40
N TYR A 17 -0.67 21.14 19.66
CA TYR A 17 -1.12 19.86 20.19
C TYR A 17 -2.64 19.74 20.19
N ASP A 18 -3.34 20.73 20.74
CA ASP A 18 -4.79 20.72 20.81
C ASP A 18 -5.43 20.74 19.42
N THR A 19 -4.86 21.51 18.50
CA THR A 19 -5.28 21.52 17.10
C THR A 19 -5.13 20.14 16.47
N ALA A 20 -3.97 19.49 16.62
CA ALA A 20 -3.73 18.16 16.07
C ALA A 20 -4.65 17.11 16.71
N LYS A 21 -4.86 17.19 18.03
CA LYS A 21 -5.73 16.28 18.79
C LYS A 21 -7.17 16.34 18.32
N GLU A 22 -7.74 17.53 18.12
CA GLU A 22 -9.10 17.65 17.62
C GLU A 22 -9.24 17.17 16.17
N ARG A 23 -8.23 17.48 15.32
CA ARG A 23 -8.25 17.05 13.91
C ARG A 23 -8.13 15.54 13.76
N VAL A 24 -7.36 14.86 14.61
CA VAL A 24 -7.23 13.39 14.60
C VAL A 24 -8.57 12.70 14.91
N LYS A 25 -9.42 13.29 15.76
CA LYS A 25 -10.77 12.73 16.01
C LYS A 25 -11.61 12.70 14.74
N GLY A 26 -11.71 13.85 14.05
CA GLY A 26 -12.43 13.93 12.77
C GLY A 26 -11.81 13.03 11.71
N LEU A 27 -10.48 12.93 11.67
CA LEU A 27 -9.77 12.04 10.75
C LEU A 27 -10.12 10.56 10.96
N LYS A 28 -10.24 10.12 12.22
CA LYS A 28 -10.66 8.75 12.55
C LYS A 28 -12.06 8.45 12.02
N ASP A 29 -13.00 9.38 12.19
CA ASP A 29 -14.37 9.21 11.71
C ASP A 29 -14.42 9.13 10.18
N LEU A 30 -13.57 9.91 9.49
CA LEU A 30 -13.43 9.81 8.03
C LEU A 30 -12.89 8.44 7.59
N CYS A 31 -11.89 7.90 8.30
CA CYS A 31 -11.29 6.59 7.97
C CYS A 31 -12.28 5.43 8.10
N ASN A 32 -13.30 5.55 8.94
CA ASN A 32 -14.31 4.51 9.15
C ASN A 32 -15.48 4.60 8.16
N ASN A 33 -15.67 5.76 7.52
CA ASN A 33 -16.81 6.04 6.65
C ASN A 33 -16.39 6.16 5.17
N VAL A 34 -15.53 5.25 4.70
CA VAL A 34 -15.07 5.21 3.31
C VAL A 34 -16.20 4.64 2.43
N SER A 35 -17.30 5.36 2.28
CA SER A 35 -18.31 5.08 1.27
C SER A 35 -17.82 5.57 -0.09
N ASN A 36 -18.18 4.83 -1.13
CA ASN A 36 -17.47 4.72 -2.42
C ASN A 36 -17.46 5.98 -3.31
N GLU A 37 -17.80 7.15 -2.80
CA GLU A 37 -17.83 8.39 -3.57
C GLU A 37 -17.14 9.53 -2.80
N ASN A 38 -15.87 9.77 -3.15
CA ASN A 38 -15.20 11.07 -3.18
C ASN A 38 -15.64 12.18 -2.19
N LEU A 39 -15.75 11.90 -0.89
CA LEU A 39 -16.27 12.91 0.06
C LEU A 39 -15.22 13.69 0.86
N VAL A 40 -13.95 13.29 0.82
CA VAL A 40 -12.89 14.13 1.41
C VAL A 40 -12.28 14.96 0.29
N ASP A 41 -12.62 16.24 0.28
CA ASP A 41 -11.89 17.25 -0.47
C ASP A 41 -10.46 17.28 0.09
N ASN A 42 -9.57 16.44 -0.46
CA ASN A 42 -8.19 16.19 -0.02
C ASN A 42 -7.36 17.48 0.15
N LYS A 43 -7.87 18.59 -0.38
CA LYS A 43 -7.36 19.95 -0.23
C LYS A 43 -7.45 20.50 1.20
N LYS A 44 -8.32 19.94 2.06
CA LYS A 44 -8.50 20.40 3.46
C LYS A 44 -7.61 19.71 4.50
N LEU A 45 -6.98 18.59 4.11
CA LEU A 45 -6.05 17.87 4.97
C LEU A 45 -4.63 18.41 4.75
N GLU A 46 -3.83 18.47 5.81
CA GLU A 46 -2.40 18.69 5.68
C GLU A 46 -1.71 17.42 5.14
N HIS A 47 -0.45 17.50 4.73
CA HIS A 47 0.27 16.35 4.18
C HIS A 47 0.34 15.18 5.15
N MET A 48 0.65 15.44 6.43
CA MET A 48 0.72 14.38 7.45
C MET A 48 -0.64 13.72 7.69
N GLU A 49 -1.71 14.50 7.63
CA GLU A 49 -3.08 13.99 7.82
C GLU A 49 -3.54 13.17 6.62
N ARG A 50 -3.14 13.54 5.39
CA ARG A 50 -3.37 12.71 4.21
C ARG A 50 -2.69 11.35 4.33
N MET A 51 -1.43 11.34 4.75
CA MET A 51 -0.69 10.09 4.99
C MET A 51 -1.41 9.21 6.04
N LEU A 52 -1.87 9.82 7.14
CA LEU A 52 -2.62 9.11 8.18
C LEU A 52 -3.98 8.61 7.66
N TYR A 53 -4.69 9.42 6.87
CA TYR A 53 -5.97 9.05 6.26
C TYR A 53 -5.85 7.83 5.35
N GLU A 54 -4.82 7.82 4.48
CA GLU A 54 -4.60 6.71 3.54
C GLU A 54 -4.33 5.39 4.28
N VAL A 55 -3.49 5.44 5.32
CA VAL A 55 -3.18 4.27 6.15
C VAL A 55 -4.40 3.84 6.96
N GLY A 56 -5.12 4.78 7.57
CA GLY A 56 -6.30 4.51 8.38
C GLY A 56 -7.44 3.89 7.56
N SER A 57 -7.75 4.48 6.41
CA SER A 57 -8.78 3.98 5.48
C SER A 57 -8.43 2.59 4.94
N ARG A 58 -7.17 2.36 4.56
CA ARG A 58 -6.70 1.05 4.10
C ARG A 58 -6.84 -0.01 5.20
N SER A 59 -6.42 0.32 6.42
CA SER A 59 -6.49 -0.58 7.56
C SER A 59 -7.93 -0.93 7.92
N HIS A 60 -8.82 0.07 7.92
CA HIS A 60 -10.25 -0.14 8.16
C HIS A 60 -10.88 -1.04 7.09
N LYS A 61 -10.56 -0.83 5.81
CA LYS A 61 -11.03 -1.69 4.73
C LYS A 61 -10.56 -3.14 4.89
N MET A 62 -9.28 -3.36 5.18
CA MET A 62 -8.73 -4.70 5.40
C MET A 62 -9.41 -5.39 6.59
N PHE A 63 -9.68 -4.64 7.65
CA PHE A 63 -10.40 -5.14 8.82
C PHE A 63 -11.86 -5.50 8.49
N ALA A 64 -12.56 -4.65 7.73
CA ALA A 64 -13.92 -4.91 7.30
C ALA A 64 -14.02 -6.13 6.36
N ASP A 65 -13.08 -6.28 5.42
CA ASP A 65 -13.00 -7.44 4.53
C ASP A 65 -12.70 -8.72 5.31
N TRP A 66 -11.86 -8.65 6.34
CA TRP A 66 -11.59 -9.77 7.26
C TRP A 66 -12.86 -10.16 8.05
N LEU A 67 -13.58 -9.19 8.63
CA LEU A 67 -14.82 -9.43 9.38
C LEU A 67 -15.91 -10.08 8.54
N GLN A 68 -16.00 -9.73 7.26
CA GLN A 68 -17.00 -10.29 6.33
C GLN A 68 -16.62 -11.68 5.82
N GLU A 69 -15.52 -12.28 6.32
CA GLU A 69 -14.96 -13.55 5.86
C GLU A 69 -14.85 -13.63 4.34
N LYS A 70 -14.66 -12.47 3.66
CA LYS A 70 -14.52 -12.45 2.21
C LYS A 70 -13.31 -13.32 1.88
N ALA A 71 -13.53 -14.41 1.15
CA ALA A 71 -12.49 -15.36 0.81
C ALA A 71 -11.30 -14.63 0.20
N VAL A 72 -10.23 -14.49 0.97
CA VAL A 72 -9.01 -13.84 0.52
C VAL A 72 -8.23 -14.91 -0.22
N ASN A 73 -8.21 -14.84 -1.55
CA ASN A 73 -7.29 -15.67 -2.31
C ASN A 73 -5.88 -15.40 -1.80
N ILE A 74 -5.13 -16.43 -1.42
CA ILE A 74 -3.72 -16.30 -1.04
C ILE A 74 -2.98 -15.71 -2.25
N LYS A 75 -2.49 -14.47 -2.10
CA LYS A 75 -1.71 -13.76 -3.13
C LYS A 75 -0.24 -13.75 -2.72
N SER A 76 0.64 -13.89 -3.71
CA SER A 76 2.07 -13.66 -3.50
C SER A 76 2.33 -12.19 -3.20
N THR A 77 3.26 -11.91 -2.29
CA THR A 77 3.77 -10.55 -2.05
C THR A 77 4.43 -9.99 -3.31
N GLU A 78 4.41 -8.66 -3.49
CA GLU A 78 4.97 -7.96 -4.66
C GLU A 78 6.48 -8.15 -4.89
N LEU A 79 7.19 -8.83 -3.98
CA LEU A 79 8.55 -9.33 -4.21
C LEU A 79 8.69 -10.16 -5.50
N VAL A 80 7.56 -10.62 -6.06
CA VAL A 80 7.49 -11.41 -7.29
C VAL A 80 6.61 -10.72 -8.34
N THR A 81 6.99 -9.49 -8.73
CA THR A 81 6.33 -8.77 -9.85
C THR A 81 6.67 -9.34 -11.23
N ASN A 82 7.74 -10.12 -11.36
CA ASN A 82 8.21 -10.70 -12.63
C ASN A 82 8.60 -12.18 -12.49
N HIS A 83 7.68 -13.05 -12.08
CA HIS A 83 7.93 -14.48 -12.16
C HIS A 83 7.94 -14.95 -13.62
N ARG A 84 9.12 -15.04 -14.22
CA ARG A 84 9.29 -15.91 -15.41
C ARG A 84 9.43 -17.34 -14.90
N LYS A 85 8.36 -18.14 -14.99
CA LYS A 85 8.46 -19.59 -14.78
C LYS A 85 9.54 -20.11 -15.74
N ARG A 86 10.60 -20.74 -15.24
CA ARG A 86 11.55 -21.46 -16.09
C ARG A 86 10.76 -22.61 -16.71
N LYS A 87 10.73 -22.69 -18.04
CA LYS A 87 10.14 -23.84 -18.75
C LYS A 87 10.91 -25.08 -18.30
N ARG A 88 10.19 -26.14 -17.94
CA ARG A 88 10.76 -27.39 -17.42
C ARG A 88 11.81 -27.97 -18.36
N ASP A 89 11.58 -27.79 -19.67
CA ASP A 89 12.42 -28.20 -20.78
C ASP A 89 13.88 -27.68 -20.73
N VAL A 90 14.15 -26.62 -19.95
CA VAL A 90 15.50 -26.04 -19.79
C VAL A 90 16.30 -26.72 -18.67
N LEU A 91 15.64 -27.44 -17.76
CA LEU A 91 16.30 -28.13 -16.63
C LEU A 91 16.68 -29.59 -16.95
N ASP A 92 16.08 -30.19 -17.98
CA ASP A 92 16.36 -31.57 -18.41
C ASP A 92 17.53 -31.65 -19.43
N GLY A 93 18.29 -30.57 -19.63
CA GLY A 93 19.27 -30.41 -20.70
C GLY A 93 20.74 -30.47 -20.32
N ASP A 94 21.10 -31.03 -19.15
CA ASP A 94 22.50 -31.26 -18.77
C ASP A 94 22.80 -32.74 -18.49
N GLU A 95 22.30 -33.62 -19.35
CA GLU A 95 22.96 -34.90 -19.60
C GLU A 95 23.36 -34.95 -21.08
N GLY A 96 24.65 -35.09 -21.31
CA GLY A 96 25.29 -34.91 -22.61
C GLY A 96 24.76 -35.86 -23.70
N GLY A 97 24.69 -35.32 -24.92
CA GLY A 97 24.34 -36.11 -26.09
C GLY A 97 24.23 -35.24 -27.33
N SER A 98 25.37 -35.00 -27.97
CA SER A 98 25.47 -34.40 -29.31
C SER A 98 24.50 -35.06 -30.30
N SER A 99 23.71 -34.28 -31.03
CA SER A 99 23.35 -34.56 -32.44
C SER A 99 22.72 -33.33 -33.09
N GLN A 100 23.43 -32.82 -34.10
CA GLN A 100 22.97 -31.88 -35.10
C GLN A 100 21.89 -32.50 -36.03
N ALA A 101 21.28 -31.59 -36.82
CA ALA A 101 20.53 -31.79 -38.07
C ALA A 101 19.01 -31.92 -37.88
N SER A 102 18.13 -31.35 -38.70
CA SER A 102 18.29 -30.73 -40.01
C SER A 102 17.11 -29.78 -40.26
N GLN A 103 17.38 -28.65 -40.91
CA GLN A 103 16.35 -27.81 -41.54
C GLN A 103 15.45 -28.65 -42.44
N ARG A 104 14.15 -28.37 -42.45
CA ARG A 104 13.27 -28.69 -43.58
C ARG A 104 12.39 -27.48 -43.92
N SER A 105 12.63 -27.03 -45.15
CA SER A 105 12.02 -25.91 -45.85
C SER A 105 10.54 -26.15 -46.12
N SER A 106 9.77 -25.07 -46.09
CA SER A 106 8.35 -24.98 -46.44
C SER A 106 8.07 -25.47 -47.87
N MET A 107 6.90 -26.09 -48.04
CA MET A 107 6.07 -26.04 -49.24
C MET A 107 4.71 -25.47 -48.85
#